data_AF-A0A060XKP8-F1
#
_entry.id   AF-A0A060XKP8-F1
#
_cell.length_a   1.000
_cell.length_b   1.000
_cell.length_c   1.000
_cell.angle_alpha   90.00
_cell.angle_beta   90.00
_cell.angle_gamma   90.00
#
_symmetry.space_group_name_H-M   'P 1'
#
loop_
_entity.id
_entity.type
_entity.pdbx_description
1 polymer ?
#
loop_
_entity_poly.entity_id
_entity_poly.type
_entity_poly.pdbx_seq_one_letter_code
_entity_poly.pdbx_strand_id
1 'polypeptide(L)'
;MGNADSKLNFRKAVIRLTTKTQPVETTDDAFWDQFWADTATTIQDVFALVPAAEIRAVREESPSNLATLCYKAVEKLVQAAESGCPSEKERQIVLNCTRLLTRILPYIFEDADWRGFFWSTVPGARQDEGNDDGARPLAESLLLAVSDLLFCPDFTVQSHKRAGPDAEEDMQSIDSCEYIWEAGVGFAQSPPLDYIHDLNRTELLKLLLTCFSDAMYLPPSAENNILNRWVTFFSSTDNRHALPLFTSLLNVVCAYDPVGYGIPYNYLMFSDYREVLVEHAVQILIVTLEHEAGAAADTAQHNLDHLHSLSASAMEDKELVGPDNLFVNYLSRIHREEDFSFILKGLARLMTNPLIQNYLPNSTKKIQFHQELLVLFWKLCDFNKVWTGALSPASPHSYIEGYNSAVLALILS
;
A
#
# COMPACT_ATOMS: atom_id res chain seq x y z
N MET A 1 29.13 4.93 20.43
CA MET A 1 28.65 4.23 21.64
C MET A 1 27.12 4.16 21.74
N GLY A 2 26.33 5.01 21.06
CA GLY A 2 24.86 5.07 21.27
C GLY A 2 23.98 3.91 20.77
N ASN A 3 24.32 3.19 19.69
CA ASN A 3 23.36 2.25 19.09
C ASN A 3 23.12 0.95 19.92
N ALA A 4 24.14 0.49 20.67
CA ALA A 4 24.01 -0.70 21.52
C ALA A 4 23.14 -0.41 22.76
N ASP A 5 23.31 0.77 23.36
CA ASP A 5 22.54 1.20 24.52
C ASP A 5 21.07 1.46 24.15
N SER A 6 20.81 2.07 22.98
CA SER A 6 19.44 2.25 22.46
C SER A 6 18.71 0.92 22.23
N LYS A 7 19.35 -0.07 21.60
CA LYS A 7 18.76 -1.42 21.40
C LYS A 7 18.49 -2.13 22.73
N LEU A 8 19.37 -1.96 23.71
CA LEU A 8 19.17 -2.51 25.06
C LEU A 8 17.97 -1.85 25.76
N ASN A 9 17.82 -0.53 25.65
CA ASN A 9 16.69 0.20 26.23
C ASN A 9 15.37 -0.23 25.57
N PHE A 10 15.33 -0.29 24.23
CA PHE A 10 14.19 -0.82 23.48
C PHE A 10 13.82 -2.23 23.96
N ARG A 11 14.79 -3.13 24.09
CA ARG A 11 14.55 -4.50 24.58
C ARG A 11 13.97 -4.52 25.99
N LYS A 12 14.49 -3.69 26.90
CA LYS A 12 13.96 -3.56 28.27
C LYS A 12 12.53 -3.02 28.26
N ALA A 13 12.21 -2.08 27.37
CA ALA A 13 10.86 -1.55 27.22
C ALA A 13 9.88 -2.65 26.79
N VAL A 14 10.25 -3.49 25.81
CA VAL A 14 9.43 -4.64 25.37
C VAL A 14 9.14 -5.60 26.54
N ILE A 15 10.16 -5.99 27.32
CA ILE A 15 9.98 -6.87 28.50
C ILE A 15 9.08 -6.20 29.56
N ARG A 16 9.18 -4.89 29.71
CA ARG A 16 8.37 -4.12 30.66
C ARG A 16 6.88 -4.09 30.29
N LEU A 17 6.51 -4.34 29.02
CA LEU A 17 5.11 -4.43 28.59
C LEU A 17 4.36 -5.64 29.19
N THR A 18 5.04 -6.76 29.45
CA THR A 18 4.45 -7.97 30.04
C THR A 18 4.65 -8.09 31.55
N THR A 19 5.76 -7.57 32.08
CA THR A 19 6.18 -7.86 33.47
C THR A 19 5.49 -7.02 34.55
N LYS A 20 4.87 -5.89 34.19
CA LYS A 20 4.20 -5.04 35.19
C LYS A 20 2.78 -5.53 35.46
N THR A 21 2.46 -5.75 36.73
CA THR A 21 1.11 -6.10 37.21
C THR A 21 0.08 -4.99 36.99
N GLN A 22 0.51 -3.75 36.73
CA GLN A 22 -0.35 -2.64 36.35
C GLN A 22 0.01 -2.15 34.94
N PRO A 23 -1.00 -1.77 34.12
CA PRO A 23 -0.77 -1.14 32.83
C PRO A 23 0.15 0.08 32.96
N VAL A 24 1.00 0.30 31.96
CA VAL A 24 1.80 1.52 31.90
C VAL A 24 0.87 2.70 31.57
N GLU A 25 1.02 3.81 32.28
CA GLU A 25 0.20 4.99 32.06
C GLU A 25 0.35 5.49 30.61
N THR A 26 -0.78 5.84 30.00
CA THR A 26 -0.83 6.36 28.62
C THR A 26 -0.06 7.67 28.46
N THR A 27 0.14 8.42 29.55
CA THR A 27 0.86 9.69 29.64
C THR A 27 2.35 9.54 29.98
N ASP A 28 2.86 8.31 30.20
CA ASP A 28 4.29 8.06 30.43
C ASP A 28 5.07 8.14 29.09
N ASP A 29 5.12 9.32 28.48
CA ASP A 29 5.76 9.52 27.17
C ASP A 29 7.24 9.13 27.18
N ALA A 30 7.93 9.29 28.32
CA ALA A 30 9.31 8.85 28.49
C ALA A 30 9.49 7.32 28.38
N PHE A 31 8.45 6.54 28.73
CA PHE A 31 8.43 5.11 28.47
C PHE A 31 8.12 4.81 27.01
N TRP A 32 7.06 5.40 26.46
CA TRP A 32 6.61 5.11 25.10
C TRP A 32 7.60 5.56 24.02
N ASP A 33 8.30 6.68 24.23
CA ASP A 33 9.31 7.18 23.29
C ASP A 33 10.50 6.23 23.09
N GLN A 34 10.74 5.28 24.01
CA GLN A 34 11.78 4.26 23.86
C GLN A 34 11.55 3.34 22.65
N PHE A 35 10.30 3.25 22.15
CA PHE A 35 9.97 2.41 21.00
C PHE A 35 10.27 3.07 19.64
N TRP A 36 10.44 4.40 19.57
CA TRP A 36 10.61 5.10 18.29
C TRP A 36 11.62 6.25 18.28
N ALA A 37 11.92 6.91 19.40
CA ALA A 37 12.71 8.14 19.40
C ALA A 37 14.24 7.94 19.33
N ASP A 38 14.76 6.87 19.97
CA ASP A 38 16.20 6.76 20.26
C ASP A 38 16.95 5.67 19.49
N THR A 39 16.26 4.91 18.64
CA THR A 39 16.86 3.76 17.94
C THR A 39 16.64 3.86 16.43
N ALA A 40 17.71 3.96 15.64
CA ALA A 40 17.62 3.65 14.22
C ALA A 40 17.53 2.12 14.06
N THR A 41 16.35 1.56 14.35
CA THR A 41 16.12 0.11 14.23
C THR A 41 15.85 -0.26 12.79
N THR A 42 16.60 -1.22 12.23
CA THR A 42 16.18 -1.86 10.98
C THR A 42 14.98 -2.78 11.24
N ILE A 43 14.23 -3.15 10.19
CA ILE A 43 13.15 -4.15 10.34
C ILE A 43 13.68 -5.48 10.94
N GLN A 44 14.90 -5.89 10.59
CA GLN A 44 15.55 -7.08 11.15
C GLN A 44 15.81 -6.93 12.66
N ASP A 45 16.23 -5.75 13.10
CA ASP A 45 16.40 -5.46 14.53
C ASP A 45 15.06 -5.55 15.27
N VAL A 46 13.98 -5.00 14.71
CA VAL A 46 12.64 -5.08 15.32
C VAL A 46 12.20 -6.55 15.46
N PHE A 47 12.40 -7.37 14.42
CA PHE A 47 12.06 -8.80 14.47
C PHE A 47 12.89 -9.57 15.49
N ALA A 48 14.16 -9.19 15.69
CA ALA A 48 15.03 -9.81 16.69
C ALA A 48 14.71 -9.35 18.13
N LEU A 49 14.37 -8.07 18.31
CA LEU A 49 14.14 -7.45 19.62
C LEU A 49 12.70 -7.59 20.13
N VAL A 50 11.74 -7.89 19.23
CA VAL A 50 10.32 -8.14 19.54
C VAL A 50 9.92 -9.56 19.06
N PRO A 51 10.27 -10.61 19.82
CA PRO A 51 9.93 -11.99 19.49
C PRO A 51 8.42 -12.26 19.48
N ALA A 52 8.00 -13.21 18.65
CA ALA A 52 6.58 -13.58 18.49
C ALA A 52 5.92 -13.97 19.82
N ALA A 53 6.64 -14.75 20.65
CA ALA A 53 6.15 -15.20 21.95
C ALA A 53 5.85 -14.04 22.89
N GLU A 54 6.63 -12.94 22.82
CA GLU A 54 6.42 -11.78 23.67
C GLU A 54 5.23 -10.97 23.21
N ILE A 55 5.02 -10.80 21.91
CA ILE A 55 3.83 -10.08 21.40
C ILE A 55 2.56 -10.81 21.84
N ARG A 56 2.52 -12.14 21.73
CA ARG A 56 1.40 -12.96 22.22
C ARG A 56 1.25 -12.86 23.74
N ALA A 57 2.35 -12.88 24.50
CA ALA A 57 2.30 -12.70 25.94
C ALA A 57 1.77 -11.31 26.34
N VAL A 58 2.17 -10.22 25.65
CA VAL A 58 1.58 -8.88 25.89
C VAL A 58 0.10 -8.89 25.54
N ARG A 59 -0.30 -9.50 24.40
CA ARG A 59 -1.71 -9.60 23.98
C ARG A 59 -2.58 -10.30 25.04
N GLU A 60 -2.07 -11.37 25.63
CA GLU A 60 -2.81 -12.24 26.56
C GLU A 60 -2.74 -11.75 28.01
N GLU A 61 -1.56 -11.35 28.48
CA GLU A 61 -1.31 -10.98 29.88
C GLU A 61 -1.46 -9.47 30.15
N SER A 62 -1.32 -8.63 29.12
CA SER A 62 -1.34 -7.17 29.24
C SER A 62 -1.98 -6.47 28.03
N PRO A 63 -3.23 -6.81 27.65
CA PRO A 63 -3.87 -6.32 26.43
C PRO A 63 -3.98 -4.79 26.37
N SER A 64 -4.14 -4.11 27.51
CA SER A 64 -4.17 -2.65 27.58
C SER A 64 -2.84 -2.02 27.13
N ASN A 65 -1.70 -2.61 27.51
CA ASN A 65 -0.38 -2.11 27.09
C ASN A 65 -0.20 -2.28 25.57
N LEU A 66 -0.66 -3.39 24.99
CA LEU A 66 -0.62 -3.60 23.54
C LEU A 66 -1.50 -2.59 22.80
N ALA A 67 -2.71 -2.34 23.32
CA ALA A 67 -3.63 -1.37 22.76
C ALA A 67 -3.03 0.05 22.79
N THR A 68 -2.45 0.47 23.92
CA THR A 68 -1.76 1.76 24.05
C THR A 68 -0.55 1.87 23.13
N LEU A 69 0.24 0.80 22.98
CA LEU A 69 1.38 0.78 22.05
C LEU A 69 0.94 1.03 20.61
N CYS A 70 -0.14 0.35 20.17
CA CYS A 70 -0.70 0.55 18.84
C CYS A 70 -1.25 1.96 18.66
N TYR A 71 -2.03 2.45 19.63
CA TYR A 71 -2.58 3.81 19.60
C TYR A 71 -1.48 4.87 19.48
N LYS A 72 -0.46 4.82 20.34
CA LYS A 72 0.67 5.75 20.32
C LYS A 72 1.47 5.66 19.02
N ALA A 73 1.69 4.47 18.48
CA ALA A 73 2.40 4.31 17.21
C ALA A 73 1.62 4.93 16.04
N VAL A 74 0.29 4.75 15.98
CA VAL A 74 -0.56 5.39 14.97
C VAL A 74 -0.63 6.90 15.19
N GLU A 75 -0.74 7.36 16.43
CA GLU A 75 -0.72 8.79 16.79
C GLU A 75 0.56 9.47 16.27
N LYS A 76 1.73 8.82 16.40
CA LYS A 76 2.99 9.36 15.85
C LYS A 76 2.99 9.43 14.33
N LEU A 77 2.37 8.47 13.64
CA LEU A 77 2.23 8.53 12.17
C LEU A 77 1.29 9.66 11.73
N VAL A 78 0.17 9.85 12.44
CA VAL A 78 -0.77 10.94 12.18
C VAL A 78 -0.10 12.30 12.42
N GLN A 79 0.57 12.49 13.56
CA GLN A 79 1.31 13.72 13.87
C GLN A 79 2.36 14.05 12.81
N ALA A 80 3.09 13.03 12.32
CA ALA A 80 4.11 13.21 11.30
C ALA A 80 3.55 13.48 9.91
N ALA A 81 2.39 12.89 9.58
CA ALA A 81 1.64 13.21 8.38
C ALA A 81 1.19 14.67 8.40
N GLU A 82 0.62 15.15 9.52
CA GLU A 82 0.19 16.54 9.68
C GLU A 82 1.36 17.53 9.65
N SER A 83 2.51 17.19 10.26
CA SER A 83 3.68 18.07 10.31
C SER A 83 4.52 18.11 9.03
N GLY A 84 4.41 17.09 8.17
CA GLY A 84 5.25 16.93 7.00
C GLY A 84 6.69 16.50 7.27
N CYS A 85 6.94 15.83 8.39
CA CYS A 85 8.24 15.24 8.72
C CYS A 85 9.46 16.20 8.54
N PRO A 86 9.44 17.42 9.12
CA PRO A 86 10.45 18.46 8.91
C PRO A 86 11.86 18.07 9.37
N SER A 87 11.98 17.13 10.30
CA SER A 87 13.26 16.71 10.87
C SER A 87 13.59 15.25 10.56
N GLU A 88 14.89 14.94 10.42
CA GLU A 88 15.37 13.56 10.27
C GLU A 88 14.93 12.68 11.46
N LYS A 89 14.82 13.28 12.65
CA LYS A 89 14.31 12.60 13.84
C LYS A 89 12.86 12.15 13.66
N GLU A 90 11.99 13.01 13.13
CA GLU A 90 10.59 12.65 12.85
C GLU A 90 10.47 11.58 11.78
N ARG A 91 11.25 11.68 10.69
CA ARG A 91 11.31 10.65 9.64
C ARG A 91 11.73 9.30 10.22
N GLN A 92 12.71 9.28 11.13
CA GLN A 92 13.13 8.07 11.81
C GLN A 92 12.06 7.52 12.76
N ILE A 93 11.33 8.38 13.48
CA ILE A 93 10.18 8.00 14.32
C ILE A 93 9.11 7.33 13.45
N VAL A 94 8.74 7.91 12.30
CA VAL A 94 7.80 7.34 11.35
C VAL A 94 8.23 5.93 10.96
N LEU A 95 9.47 5.77 10.47
CA LEU A 95 9.98 4.47 10.05
C LEU A 95 9.97 3.43 11.19
N ASN A 96 10.27 3.84 12.42
CA ASN A 96 10.24 2.94 13.57
C ASN A 96 8.81 2.52 13.94
N CYS A 97 7.85 3.45 13.96
CA CYS A 97 6.43 3.16 14.16
C CYS A 97 5.90 2.23 13.05
N THR A 98 6.26 2.49 11.80
CA THR A 98 5.91 1.64 10.65
C THR A 98 6.42 0.20 10.86
N ARG A 99 7.71 0.02 11.16
CA ARG A 99 8.31 -1.31 11.39
C ARG A 99 7.70 -2.03 12.59
N LEU A 100 7.41 -1.31 13.67
CA LEU A 100 6.79 -1.86 14.87
C LEU A 100 5.37 -2.34 14.59
N LEU A 101 4.55 -1.54 13.90
CA LEU A 101 3.20 -1.93 13.51
C LEU A 101 3.22 -3.11 12.52
N THR A 102 4.10 -3.10 11.52
CA THR A 102 4.32 -4.24 10.62
C THR A 102 4.66 -5.52 11.38
N ARG A 103 5.38 -5.41 12.51
CA ARG A 103 5.73 -6.55 13.35
C ARG A 103 4.56 -7.04 14.21
N ILE A 104 3.75 -6.13 14.74
CA ILE A 104 2.73 -6.42 15.75
C ILE A 104 1.40 -6.87 15.14
N LEU A 105 0.94 -6.21 14.07
CA LEU A 105 -0.39 -6.42 13.48
C LEU A 105 -0.73 -7.88 13.18
N PRO A 106 0.16 -8.71 12.59
CA PRO A 106 -0.08 -10.15 12.41
C PRO A 106 -0.59 -10.86 13.66
N TYR A 107 0.01 -10.56 14.82
CA TYR A 107 -0.34 -11.19 16.09
C TYR A 107 -1.61 -10.61 16.69
N ILE A 108 -2.06 -9.43 16.26
CA ILE A 108 -3.38 -8.91 16.61
C ILE A 108 -4.44 -9.66 15.81
N PHE A 109 -4.23 -9.89 14.52
CA PHE A 109 -5.17 -10.61 13.64
C PHE A 109 -5.34 -12.09 13.99
N GLU A 110 -4.33 -12.71 14.61
CA GLU A 110 -4.42 -14.09 15.14
C GLU A 110 -5.54 -14.29 16.18
N ASP A 111 -6.01 -13.24 16.85
CA ASP A 111 -7.00 -13.32 17.93
C ASP A 111 -8.33 -12.68 17.55
N ALA A 112 -9.41 -13.46 17.66
CA ALA A 112 -10.76 -13.02 17.30
C ALA A 112 -11.25 -11.85 18.16
N ASP A 113 -10.82 -11.78 19.43
CA ASP A 113 -11.23 -10.71 20.37
C ASP A 113 -10.69 -9.34 19.95
N TRP A 114 -9.64 -9.31 19.13
CA TRP A 114 -8.99 -8.10 18.66
C TRP A 114 -9.50 -7.59 17.31
N ARG A 115 -10.34 -8.33 16.58
CA ARG A 115 -10.81 -7.96 15.22
C ARG A 115 -11.48 -6.58 15.17
N GLY A 116 -12.22 -6.24 16.22
CA GLY A 116 -12.91 -4.95 16.32
C GLY A 116 -12.01 -3.80 16.77
N PHE A 117 -10.82 -4.06 17.31
CA PHE A 117 -10.01 -3.05 18.00
C PHE A 117 -9.70 -1.84 17.10
N PHE A 118 -9.09 -2.07 15.94
CA PHE A 118 -8.71 -0.99 15.02
C PHE A 118 -9.93 -0.29 14.39
N TRP A 119 -11.06 -0.97 14.29
CA TRP A 119 -12.27 -0.46 13.67
C TRP A 119 -13.29 0.14 14.65
N SER A 120 -12.98 0.08 15.95
CA SER A 120 -13.78 0.68 17.01
C SER A 120 -13.39 2.13 17.22
N THR A 121 -14.37 2.95 17.58
CA THR A 121 -14.14 4.35 17.94
C THR A 121 -13.86 4.43 19.45
N VAL A 122 -12.85 5.21 19.85
CA VAL A 122 -12.44 5.27 21.27
C VAL A 122 -13.53 5.97 22.08
N PRO A 123 -14.05 5.36 23.17
CA PRO A 123 -15.01 6.02 24.06
C PRO A 123 -14.35 7.23 24.74
N GLY A 124 -14.76 8.45 24.38
CA GLY A 124 -14.24 9.70 24.96
C GLY A 124 -13.95 10.79 23.94
N ALA A 125 -13.68 10.43 22.68
CA ALA A 125 -13.47 11.39 21.59
C ALA A 125 -14.77 12.06 21.07
N ARG A 126 -15.87 11.96 21.84
CA ARG A 126 -17.15 12.63 21.59
C ARG A 126 -17.36 13.90 22.44
N GLN A 127 -16.37 14.30 23.24
CA GLN A 127 -16.54 15.38 24.24
C GLN A 127 -16.00 16.75 23.85
N ASP A 128 -15.44 16.94 22.65
CA ASP A 128 -15.15 18.28 22.14
C ASP A 128 -16.35 18.80 21.34
N GLU A 129 -17.14 19.67 21.98
CA GLU A 129 -18.39 20.29 21.47
C GLU A 129 -18.17 21.26 20.28
N GLY A 130 -17.53 20.82 19.21
CA GLY A 130 -17.36 21.65 18.01
C GLY A 130 -16.85 20.97 16.74
N ASN A 131 -16.43 19.70 16.78
CA ASN A 131 -15.99 18.96 15.60
C ASN A 131 -16.96 17.81 15.32
N ASP A 132 -17.77 17.94 14.26
CA ASP A 132 -18.78 16.95 13.83
C ASP A 132 -18.16 15.68 13.20
N ASP A 133 -16.82 15.59 13.20
CA ASP A 133 -16.10 14.40 12.74
C ASP A 133 -16.05 13.39 13.90
N GLY A 134 -17.09 12.57 14.01
CA GLY A 134 -17.18 11.52 15.02
C GLY A 134 -15.88 10.73 15.09
N ALA A 135 -15.36 10.50 16.31
CA ALA A 135 -14.09 9.83 16.59
C ALA A 135 -13.70 8.75 15.55
N ARG A 136 -12.81 9.12 14.62
CA ARG A 136 -12.40 8.25 13.51
C ARG A 136 -11.77 6.95 14.04
N PRO A 137 -12.12 5.76 13.48
CA PRO A 137 -11.45 4.51 13.84
C PRO A 137 -9.92 4.58 13.65
N LEU A 138 -9.20 3.78 14.45
CA LEU A 138 -7.74 3.73 14.41
C LEU A 138 -7.22 3.21 13.05
N ALA A 139 -7.94 2.27 12.43
CA ALA A 139 -7.65 1.74 11.11
C ALA A 139 -7.65 2.83 10.04
N GLU A 140 -8.70 3.66 10.03
CA GLU A 140 -8.86 4.74 9.05
C GLU A 140 -7.79 5.80 9.23
N SER A 141 -7.52 6.19 10.49
CA SER A 141 -6.45 7.12 10.84
C SER A 141 -5.08 6.62 10.39
N LEU A 142 -4.79 5.32 10.58
CA LEU A 142 -3.57 4.69 10.13
C LEU A 142 -3.44 4.71 8.59
N LEU A 143 -4.49 4.29 7.87
CA LEU A 143 -4.47 4.21 6.41
C LEU A 143 -4.33 5.59 5.76
N LEU A 144 -5.02 6.60 6.30
CA LEU A 144 -4.90 7.98 5.81
C LEU A 144 -3.53 8.57 6.11
N ALA A 145 -3.01 8.41 7.33
CA ALA A 145 -1.67 8.88 7.68
C ALA A 145 -0.58 8.24 6.80
N VAL A 146 -0.67 6.93 6.54
CA VAL A 146 0.27 6.26 5.62
C VAL A 146 0.13 6.79 4.18
N SER A 147 -1.10 7.07 3.74
CA SER A 147 -1.35 7.63 2.41
C SER A 147 -0.78 9.06 2.27
N ASP A 148 -0.94 9.91 3.29
CA ASP A 148 -0.30 11.24 3.34
C ASP A 148 1.24 11.13 3.33
N LEU A 149 1.79 10.24 4.18
CA LEU A 149 3.24 10.01 4.27
C LEU A 149 3.85 9.48 2.96
N LEU A 150 3.08 8.78 2.12
CA LEU A 150 3.48 8.29 0.80
C LEU A 150 3.66 9.40 -0.26
N PHE A 151 3.15 10.61 -0.01
CA PHE A 151 3.37 11.82 -0.81
C PHE A 151 3.96 12.98 -0.01
N CYS A 152 4.56 12.69 1.16
CA CYS A 152 5.19 13.70 1.99
C CYS A 152 6.48 14.23 1.34
N PRO A 153 6.55 15.53 1.02
CA PRO A 153 7.75 16.13 0.45
C PRO A 153 8.98 15.93 1.34
N ASP A 154 10.13 15.71 0.69
CA ASP A 154 11.44 15.46 1.27
C ASP A 154 11.53 14.20 2.18
N PHE A 155 10.46 13.41 2.26
CA PHE A 155 10.43 12.11 2.92
C PHE A 155 10.21 10.97 1.92
N THR A 156 9.18 11.06 1.08
CA THR A 156 8.85 10.05 0.06
C THR A 156 8.73 10.63 -1.34
N VAL A 157 8.67 11.95 -1.51
CA VAL A 157 8.65 12.62 -2.81
C VAL A 157 9.54 13.86 -2.78
N GLN A 158 10.05 14.28 -3.93
CA GLN A 158 10.89 15.48 -4.00
C GLN A 158 10.02 16.74 -3.88
N SER A 159 10.36 17.67 -2.99
CA SER A 159 9.70 18.97 -2.91
C SER A 159 9.93 19.81 -4.17
N HIS A 160 8.86 20.43 -4.71
CA HIS A 160 8.93 21.31 -5.88
C HIS A 160 9.40 22.74 -5.53
N LYS A 161 9.46 23.12 -4.24
CA LYS A 161 9.87 24.46 -3.81
C LYS A 161 11.37 24.53 -3.50
N ARG A 162 12.01 25.62 -3.96
CA ARG A 162 13.37 25.98 -3.54
C ARG A 162 13.33 26.40 -2.07
N ALA A 163 14.19 25.80 -1.25
CA ALA A 163 14.43 26.13 0.16
C ALA A 163 14.44 27.66 0.38
N GLY A 164 13.30 28.19 0.84
CA GLY A 164 13.09 29.57 1.23
C GLY A 164 12.43 29.59 2.61
N PRO A 165 12.71 30.57 3.46
CA PRO A 165 12.37 30.53 4.88
C PRO A 165 10.86 30.63 5.22
N ASP A 166 9.98 30.90 4.26
CA ASP A 166 8.54 31.17 4.49
C ASP A 166 7.59 30.23 3.72
N ALA A 167 8.03 29.02 3.36
CA ALA A 167 7.23 28.08 2.56
C ALA A 167 6.92 26.78 3.31
N GLU A 168 6.23 26.88 4.45
CA GLU A 168 5.54 25.72 5.02
C GLU A 168 4.36 25.38 4.10
N GLU A 169 4.45 24.26 3.39
CA GLU A 169 3.30 23.71 2.66
C GLU A 169 2.36 23.07 3.66
N ASP A 170 1.11 23.53 3.66
CA ASP A 170 0.06 22.84 4.38
C ASP A 170 -0.13 21.47 3.73
N MET A 171 0.22 20.40 4.46
CA MET A 171 0.09 19.01 3.99
C MET A 171 -1.34 18.70 3.52
N GLN A 172 -2.34 19.33 4.11
CA GLN A 172 -3.74 19.12 3.74
C GLN A 172 -4.09 19.75 2.38
N SER A 173 -3.25 20.66 1.86
CA SER A 173 -3.46 21.32 0.57
C SER A 173 -2.69 20.69 -0.60
N ILE A 174 -1.84 19.68 -0.35
CA ILE A 174 -1.00 19.06 -1.37
C ILE A 174 -1.86 18.34 -2.42
N ASP A 175 -1.71 18.74 -3.69
CA ASP A 175 -2.19 17.95 -4.82
C ASP A 175 -1.18 16.84 -5.13
N SER A 176 -1.47 15.64 -4.65
CA SER A 176 -0.59 14.47 -4.82
C SER A 176 -0.47 14.01 -6.27
N CYS A 177 -1.31 14.50 -7.18
CA CYS A 177 -1.15 14.25 -8.61
C CYS A 177 0.09 14.94 -9.21
N GLU A 178 0.67 15.94 -8.54
CA GLU A 178 1.94 16.57 -8.94
C GLU A 178 3.17 15.75 -8.51
N TYR A 179 2.96 14.72 -7.69
CA TYR A 179 4.01 13.95 -7.02
C TYR A 179 4.00 12.46 -7.40
N ILE A 180 3.47 12.11 -8.58
CA ILE A 180 3.50 10.74 -9.10
C ILE A 180 4.95 10.22 -9.19
N TRP A 181 5.17 9.00 -8.70
CA TRP A 181 6.52 8.47 -8.47
C TRP A 181 7.30 8.09 -9.73
N GLU A 182 6.61 7.95 -10.86
CA GLU A 182 7.19 7.52 -12.13
C GLU A 182 6.33 7.94 -13.33
N ALA A 183 6.98 8.23 -14.45
CA ALA A 183 6.30 8.53 -15.70
C ALA A 183 5.61 7.28 -16.29
N GLY A 184 4.50 7.49 -16.99
CA GLY A 184 3.71 6.42 -17.58
C GLY A 184 2.27 6.86 -17.82
N VAL A 185 1.33 6.01 -17.41
CA VAL A 185 -0.11 6.27 -17.52
C VAL A 185 -0.44 7.55 -16.77
N GLY A 186 -1.14 8.47 -17.44
CA GLY A 186 -1.65 9.71 -16.84
C GLY A 186 -0.60 10.73 -16.37
N PHE A 187 0.71 10.44 -16.51
CA PHE A 187 1.78 11.31 -16.02
C PHE A 187 3.04 11.21 -16.89
N ALA A 188 3.45 12.32 -17.51
CA ALA A 188 4.51 12.31 -18.50
C ALA A 188 5.92 12.59 -17.94
N GLN A 189 6.02 13.20 -16.77
CA GLN A 189 7.30 13.65 -16.22
C GLN A 189 7.84 12.60 -15.25
N SER A 190 9.11 12.22 -15.38
CA SER A 190 9.74 11.31 -14.41
C SER A 190 10.44 12.18 -13.35
N PRO A 191 10.09 12.06 -12.06
CA PRO A 191 10.81 12.75 -11.01
C PRO A 191 12.25 12.21 -10.90
N PRO A 192 13.21 13.00 -10.37
CA PRO A 192 14.56 12.50 -10.11
C PRO A 192 14.52 11.23 -9.24
N LEU A 193 15.35 10.24 -9.60
CA LEU A 193 15.47 9.01 -8.83
C LEU A 193 16.15 9.29 -7.49
N ASP A 194 15.49 8.88 -6.41
CA ASP A 194 16.03 8.92 -5.05
C ASP A 194 15.76 7.58 -4.36
N TYR A 195 16.84 6.86 -4.04
CA TYR A 195 16.73 5.54 -3.42
C TYR A 195 16.24 5.62 -1.97
N ILE A 196 16.42 6.74 -1.27
CA ILE A 196 15.90 6.93 0.09
C ILE A 196 14.37 7.04 0.03
N HIS A 197 13.84 7.78 -0.93
CA HIS A 197 12.39 7.84 -1.17
C HIS A 197 11.84 6.44 -1.47
N ASP A 198 12.51 5.66 -2.32
CA ASP A 198 12.09 4.29 -2.64
C ASP A 198 12.12 3.37 -1.40
N LEU A 199 13.13 3.49 -0.53
CA LEU A 199 13.21 2.75 0.73
C LEU A 199 12.06 3.13 1.69
N ASN A 200 11.77 4.43 1.83
CA ASN A 200 10.71 4.92 2.71
C ASN A 200 9.33 4.48 2.21
N ARG A 201 9.07 4.63 0.90
CA ARG A 201 7.85 4.11 0.26
C ARG A 201 7.70 2.61 0.49
N THR A 202 8.78 1.84 0.36
CA THR A 202 8.77 0.38 0.56
C THR A 202 8.31 0.01 1.97
N GLU A 203 8.83 0.67 3.02
CA GLU A 203 8.43 0.41 4.41
C GLU A 203 6.94 0.74 4.64
N LEU A 204 6.45 1.86 4.08
CA LEU A 204 5.05 2.26 4.17
C LEU A 204 4.11 1.31 3.41
N LEU A 205 4.45 0.90 2.19
CA LEU A 205 3.68 -0.09 1.42
C LEU A 205 3.66 -1.45 2.14
N LYS A 206 4.75 -1.84 2.79
CA LYS A 206 4.80 -3.06 3.59
C LYS A 206 3.85 -3.02 4.78
N LEU A 207 3.71 -1.86 5.43
CA LEU A 207 2.71 -1.68 6.47
C LEU A 207 1.28 -1.79 5.91
N LEU A 208 0.99 -1.19 4.75
CA LEU A 208 -0.30 -1.35 4.09
C LEU A 208 -0.61 -2.82 3.76
N LEU A 209 0.33 -3.55 3.17
CA LEU A 209 0.17 -4.99 2.92
C LEU A 209 -0.08 -5.77 4.21
N THR A 210 0.57 -5.38 5.30
CA THR A 210 0.34 -5.99 6.62
C THR A 210 -1.10 -5.73 7.06
N CYS A 211 -1.61 -4.50 6.97
CA CYS A 211 -3.02 -4.19 7.27
C CYS A 211 -3.99 -5.00 6.40
N PHE A 212 -3.69 -5.16 5.11
CA PHE A 212 -4.54 -5.92 4.19
C PHE A 212 -4.46 -7.44 4.38
N SER A 213 -3.54 -7.94 5.22
CA SER A 213 -3.35 -9.39 5.42
C SER A 213 -4.32 -10.02 6.43
N ASP A 214 -5.26 -9.27 7.01
CA ASP A 214 -6.22 -9.75 8.04
C ASP A 214 -6.88 -11.08 7.66
N ALA A 215 -7.33 -11.22 6.41
CA ALA A 215 -7.97 -12.44 5.90
C ALA A 215 -7.08 -13.70 5.99
N MET A 216 -5.75 -13.57 6.01
CA MET A 216 -4.82 -14.70 6.13
C MET A 216 -4.84 -15.35 7.52
N TYR A 217 -5.35 -14.65 8.53
CA TYR A 217 -5.42 -15.11 9.92
C TYR A 217 -6.82 -15.65 10.28
N LEU A 218 -7.75 -15.64 9.33
CA LEU A 218 -9.10 -16.14 9.51
C LEU A 218 -9.21 -17.61 9.05
N PRO A 219 -9.92 -18.48 9.79
CA PRO A 219 -10.22 -19.82 9.29
C PRO A 219 -11.08 -19.72 8.02
N PRO A 220 -11.00 -20.69 7.08
CA PRO A 220 -11.91 -20.76 5.94
C PRO A 220 -13.37 -20.86 6.44
N SER A 221 -14.15 -19.80 6.26
CA SER A 221 -15.55 -19.75 6.69
C SER A 221 -16.45 -19.30 5.53
N ALA A 222 -17.73 -19.66 5.55
CA ALA A 222 -18.71 -19.20 4.55
C ALA A 222 -18.95 -17.67 4.59
N GLU A 223 -18.52 -17.01 5.67
CA GLU A 223 -18.51 -15.55 5.85
C GLU A 223 -17.24 -14.89 5.25
N ASN A 224 -16.26 -15.67 4.77
CA ASN A 224 -15.04 -15.15 4.10
C ASN A 224 -15.31 -14.54 2.71
N ASN A 225 -16.58 -14.44 2.30
CA ASN A 225 -16.97 -13.67 1.12
C ASN A 225 -17.00 -12.15 1.39
N ILE A 226 -16.86 -11.70 2.65
CA ILE A 226 -16.85 -10.28 2.99
C ILE A 226 -15.52 -9.66 2.55
N LEU A 227 -15.61 -8.65 1.67
CA LEU A 227 -14.45 -7.89 1.23
C LEU A 227 -13.65 -7.33 2.42
N ASN A 228 -12.32 -7.41 2.35
CA ASN A 228 -11.44 -6.95 3.42
C ASN A 228 -11.68 -5.46 3.74
N ARG A 229 -12.16 -5.15 4.96
CA ARG A 229 -12.53 -3.79 5.38
C ARG A 229 -11.39 -2.78 5.24
N TRP A 230 -10.14 -3.20 5.44
CA TRP A 230 -8.96 -2.36 5.24
C TRP A 230 -8.81 -1.96 3.78
N VAL A 231 -8.99 -2.91 2.87
CA VAL A 231 -8.93 -2.67 1.42
C VAL A 231 -10.11 -1.84 0.94
N THR A 232 -11.32 -2.13 1.43
CA THR A 232 -12.55 -1.38 1.11
C THR A 232 -12.40 0.09 1.45
N PHE A 233 -11.94 0.41 2.67
CA PHE A 233 -11.71 1.80 3.06
C PHE A 233 -10.57 2.44 2.29
N PHE A 234 -9.43 1.76 2.14
CA PHE A 234 -8.28 2.31 1.41
C PHE A 234 -8.60 2.65 -0.05
N SER A 235 -9.54 1.92 -0.63
CA SER A 235 -9.99 2.08 -2.02
C SER A 235 -11.25 2.94 -2.16
N SER A 236 -11.73 3.58 -1.08
CA SER A 236 -12.91 4.46 -1.09
C SER A 236 -12.53 5.90 -1.42
N THR A 237 -13.55 6.74 -1.62
CA THR A 237 -13.41 8.20 -1.80
C THR A 237 -12.85 8.93 -0.60
N ASP A 238 -12.82 8.31 0.58
CA ASP A 238 -12.26 8.91 1.79
C ASP A 238 -10.72 8.99 1.71
N ASN A 239 -10.09 8.14 0.90
CA ASN A 239 -8.68 8.24 0.58
C ASN A 239 -8.45 9.18 -0.61
N ARG A 240 -8.20 10.47 -0.31
CA ARG A 240 -7.89 11.50 -1.32
C ARG A 240 -6.71 11.15 -2.24
N HIS A 241 -5.82 10.26 -1.79
CA HIS A 241 -4.62 9.85 -2.53
C HIS A 241 -4.83 8.62 -3.41
N ALA A 242 -6.03 8.05 -3.49
CA ALA A 242 -6.29 6.81 -4.23
C ALA A 242 -5.84 6.88 -5.70
N LEU A 243 -6.15 7.96 -6.43
CA LEU A 243 -5.73 8.14 -7.82
C LEU A 243 -4.21 8.28 -7.98
N PRO A 244 -3.52 9.19 -7.28
CA PRO A 244 -2.07 9.31 -7.41
C PRO A 244 -1.32 8.07 -6.92
N LEU A 245 -1.84 7.34 -5.92
CA LEU A 245 -1.32 6.02 -5.52
C LEU A 245 -1.46 5.01 -6.64
N PHE A 246 -2.67 4.80 -7.16
CA PHE A 246 -2.92 3.87 -8.27
C PHE A 246 -1.97 4.12 -9.44
N THR A 247 -1.83 5.39 -9.82
CA THR A 247 -1.00 5.83 -10.94
C THR A 247 0.48 5.59 -10.67
N SER A 248 0.96 5.95 -9.48
CA SER A 248 2.35 5.75 -9.07
C SER A 248 2.73 4.27 -9.00
N LEU A 249 1.87 3.43 -8.42
CA LEU A 249 2.10 1.98 -8.29
C LEU A 249 2.16 1.33 -9.68
N LEU A 250 1.21 1.64 -10.57
CA LEU A 250 1.18 1.09 -11.92
C LEU A 250 2.41 1.53 -12.73
N ASN A 251 2.75 2.81 -12.68
CA ASN A 251 3.89 3.34 -13.43
C ASN A 251 5.22 2.79 -12.93
N VAL A 252 5.43 2.69 -11.62
CA VAL A 252 6.64 2.08 -11.05
C VAL A 252 6.80 0.63 -11.50
N VAL A 253 5.73 -0.17 -11.48
CA VAL A 253 5.76 -1.56 -11.95
C VAL A 253 6.07 -1.64 -13.44
N CYS A 254 5.34 -0.91 -14.28
CA CYS A 254 5.50 -0.99 -15.73
C CYS A 254 6.84 -0.38 -16.22
N ALA A 255 7.34 0.66 -15.57
CA ALA A 255 8.60 1.31 -15.94
C ALA A 255 9.84 0.55 -15.47
N TYR A 256 9.73 -0.33 -14.47
CA TYR A 256 10.88 -1.05 -13.89
C TYR A 256 11.66 -1.88 -14.91
N ASP A 257 12.98 -1.70 -14.91
CA ASP A 257 13.93 -2.42 -15.77
C ASP A 257 14.96 -3.20 -14.94
N PRO A 258 14.81 -4.52 -14.78
CA PRO A 258 15.71 -5.33 -13.95
C PRO A 258 17.11 -5.51 -14.57
N VAL A 259 17.29 -5.19 -15.86
CA VAL A 259 18.55 -5.38 -16.58
C VAL A 259 19.30 -4.05 -16.72
N GLY A 260 18.58 -2.93 -16.82
CA GLY A 260 19.15 -1.59 -16.93
C GLY A 260 19.95 -1.43 -18.23
N TYR A 261 21.26 -1.16 -18.13
CA TYR A 261 22.13 -0.91 -19.29
C TYR A 261 22.40 -2.13 -20.18
N GLY A 262 21.86 -3.32 -19.88
CA GLY A 262 22.12 -4.52 -20.69
C GLY A 262 23.50 -5.14 -20.47
N ILE A 263 24.25 -4.66 -19.47
CA ILE A 263 25.61 -5.12 -19.18
C ILE A 263 25.56 -6.41 -18.35
N PRO A 264 26.26 -7.49 -18.76
CA PRO A 264 26.39 -8.71 -17.96
C PRO A 264 26.86 -8.43 -16.53
N TYR A 265 26.23 -9.07 -15.55
CA TYR A 265 26.56 -8.99 -14.12
C TYR A 265 26.40 -7.61 -13.47
N ASN A 266 25.72 -6.65 -14.13
CA ASN A 266 25.48 -5.31 -13.60
C ASN A 266 24.88 -5.32 -12.19
N TYR A 267 23.93 -6.23 -11.96
CA TYR A 267 23.23 -6.40 -10.68
C TYR A 267 24.11 -6.94 -9.53
N LEU A 268 25.33 -7.43 -9.82
CA LEU A 268 26.31 -7.80 -8.79
C LEU A 268 27.16 -6.61 -8.36
N MET A 269 27.27 -5.59 -9.22
CA MET A 269 28.09 -4.41 -8.99
C MET A 269 27.30 -3.26 -8.37
N PHE A 270 25.99 -3.19 -8.63
CA PHE A 270 25.10 -2.13 -8.16
C PHE A 270 23.89 -2.71 -7.44
N SER A 271 23.59 -2.13 -6.27
CA SER A 271 22.39 -2.46 -5.50
C SER A 271 21.15 -1.89 -6.18
N ASP A 272 20.18 -2.76 -6.44
CA ASP A 272 18.89 -2.38 -6.97
C ASP A 272 17.87 -2.30 -5.83
N TYR A 273 17.74 -1.11 -5.26
CA TYR A 273 16.80 -0.83 -4.18
C TYR A 273 15.35 -0.73 -4.66
N ARG A 274 15.13 -0.47 -5.95
CA ARG A 274 13.80 -0.24 -6.53
C ARG A 274 13.02 -1.53 -6.74
N GLU A 275 13.71 -2.66 -6.91
CA GLU A 275 13.05 -3.98 -7.05
C GLU A 275 12.05 -4.27 -5.92
N VAL A 276 12.46 -4.02 -4.67
CA VAL A 276 11.60 -4.31 -3.51
C VAL A 276 10.38 -3.39 -3.49
N LEU A 277 10.53 -2.12 -3.88
CA LEU A 277 9.41 -1.20 -4.06
C LEU A 277 8.43 -1.72 -5.13
N VAL A 278 8.95 -2.18 -6.27
CA VAL A 278 8.16 -2.72 -7.39
C VAL A 278 7.37 -3.95 -6.96
N GLU A 279 7.99 -4.86 -6.20
CA GLU A 279 7.33 -6.04 -5.64
C GLU A 279 6.16 -5.65 -4.72
N HIS A 280 6.38 -4.72 -3.80
CA HIS A 280 5.31 -4.26 -2.91
C HIS A 280 4.23 -3.48 -3.69
N ALA A 281 4.62 -2.74 -4.73
CA ALA A 281 3.68 -2.00 -5.56
C ALA A 281 2.73 -2.92 -6.34
N VAL A 282 3.25 -4.00 -6.96
CA VAL A 282 2.41 -4.98 -7.65
C VAL A 282 1.51 -5.74 -6.66
N GLN A 283 2.01 -6.07 -5.47
CA GLN A 283 1.20 -6.73 -4.42
C GLN A 283 0.06 -5.83 -3.93
N ILE A 284 0.32 -4.53 -3.70
CA ILE A 284 -0.73 -3.57 -3.33
C ILE A 284 -1.77 -3.47 -4.44
N LEU A 285 -1.36 -3.33 -5.71
CA LEU A 285 -2.29 -3.29 -6.85
C LEU A 285 -3.18 -4.54 -6.91
N ILE A 286 -2.62 -5.73 -6.73
CA ILE A 286 -3.39 -6.98 -6.77
C ILE A 286 -4.46 -7.00 -5.67
N VAL A 287 -4.06 -6.65 -4.45
CA VAL A 287 -4.93 -6.70 -3.27
C VAL A 287 -6.01 -5.62 -3.35
N THR A 288 -5.69 -4.41 -3.81
CA THR A 288 -6.70 -3.34 -3.99
C THR A 288 -7.60 -3.56 -5.20
N LEU A 289 -7.21 -4.41 -6.15
CA LEU A 289 -8.06 -4.88 -7.24
C LEU A 289 -8.86 -6.15 -6.87
N GLU A 290 -8.89 -6.54 -5.60
CA GLU A 290 -9.84 -7.53 -5.11
C GLU A 290 -11.24 -6.92 -5.02
N HIS A 291 -12.21 -7.62 -5.58
CA HIS A 291 -13.60 -7.19 -5.62
C HIS A 291 -14.52 -8.41 -5.51
N GLU A 292 -15.67 -8.25 -4.88
CA GLU A 292 -16.67 -9.31 -4.81
C GLU A 292 -17.18 -9.62 -6.22
N ALA A 293 -16.81 -10.80 -6.75
CA ALA A 293 -17.34 -11.30 -8.02
C ALA A 293 -18.88 -11.47 -7.99
N GLY A 294 -19.49 -11.50 -6.79
CA GLY A 294 -20.94 -11.64 -6.59
C GLY A 294 -21.75 -10.37 -6.82
N ALA A 295 -21.19 -9.17 -6.56
CA ALA A 295 -21.92 -7.92 -6.75
C ALA A 295 -22.26 -7.67 -8.23
N ALA A 296 -21.40 -8.08 -9.17
CA ALA A 296 -21.70 -7.99 -10.59
C ALA A 296 -22.87 -8.90 -11.04
N ALA A 297 -23.05 -10.05 -10.38
CA ALA A 297 -24.16 -10.97 -10.65
C ALA A 297 -25.46 -10.52 -9.97
N ASP A 298 -25.38 -10.02 -8.73
CA ASP A 298 -26.54 -9.48 -8.00
C ASP A 298 -27.00 -8.14 -8.58
N THR A 299 -26.10 -7.31 -9.09
CA THR A 299 -26.48 -6.10 -9.84
C THR A 299 -27.16 -6.47 -11.15
N ALA A 300 -26.74 -7.53 -11.84
CA ALA A 300 -27.42 -8.02 -13.04
C ALA A 300 -28.82 -8.61 -12.74
N GLN A 301 -28.98 -9.30 -11.61
CA GLN A 301 -30.26 -9.88 -11.18
C GLN A 301 -31.24 -8.81 -10.65
N HIS A 302 -30.75 -7.87 -9.84
CA HIS A 302 -31.52 -6.75 -9.31
C HIS A 302 -31.91 -5.75 -10.42
N ASN A 303 -31.11 -5.61 -11.48
CA ASN A 303 -31.45 -4.82 -12.67
C ASN A 303 -32.59 -5.43 -13.50
N LEU A 304 -32.74 -6.77 -13.51
CA LEU A 304 -33.86 -7.44 -14.17
C LEU A 304 -35.18 -7.25 -13.40
N ASP A 305 -35.12 -7.30 -12.06
CA ASP A 305 -36.30 -7.05 -11.21
C ASP A 305 -36.71 -5.57 -11.19
N HIS A 306 -35.76 -4.64 -11.29
CA HIS A 306 -36.05 -3.21 -11.38
C HIS A 306 -36.58 -2.76 -12.76
N LEU A 307 -36.22 -3.45 -13.85
CA LEU A 307 -36.79 -3.17 -15.17
C LEU A 307 -38.29 -3.51 -15.26
N HIS A 308 -38.74 -4.47 -14.44
CA HIS A 308 -40.17 -4.81 -14.32
C HIS A 308 -40.95 -3.80 -13.45
N SER A 309 -40.31 -3.03 -12.58
CA SER A 309 -40.98 -2.03 -11.72
C SER A 309 -41.01 -0.62 -12.30
N LEU A 310 -40.18 -0.32 -13.30
CA LEU A 310 -40.02 1.01 -13.89
C LEU A 310 -40.84 1.28 -15.16
N SER A 311 -41.87 0.47 -15.46
CA SER A 311 -42.83 0.81 -16.53
C SER A 311 -43.76 1.98 -16.18
N ALA A 312 -43.52 2.70 -15.09
CA ALA A 312 -44.27 3.89 -14.71
C ALA A 312 -43.36 4.93 -14.04
N SER A 313 -43.14 6.03 -14.75
CA SER A 313 -42.65 7.35 -14.30
C SER A 313 -41.14 7.66 -14.38
N ALA A 314 -40.90 8.66 -15.24
CA ALA A 314 -39.82 9.66 -15.28
C ALA A 314 -38.36 9.22 -15.55
N MET A 315 -37.85 9.70 -16.69
CA MET A 315 -36.44 9.77 -17.07
C MET A 315 -35.70 10.71 -16.10
N GLU A 316 -34.77 10.16 -15.33
CA GLU A 316 -33.58 10.87 -14.84
C GLU A 316 -32.38 9.93 -15.06
N ASP A 317 -31.33 10.47 -15.68
CA ASP A 317 -30.05 9.80 -15.90
C ASP A 317 -29.47 9.31 -14.57
N LYS A 318 -29.64 8.03 -14.25
CA LYS A 318 -28.86 7.34 -13.22
C LYS A 318 -27.66 6.70 -13.91
N GLU A 319 -26.50 7.33 -13.75
CA GLU A 319 -25.20 6.72 -14.04
C GLU A 319 -25.15 5.32 -13.41
N LEU A 320 -24.74 4.33 -14.21
CA LEU A 320 -24.42 3.00 -13.70
C LEU A 320 -23.32 3.15 -12.66
N VAL A 321 -23.68 2.99 -11.38
CA VAL A 321 -22.75 3.04 -10.24
C VAL A 321 -21.66 2.00 -10.51
N GLY A 322 -20.46 2.46 -10.85
CA GLY A 322 -19.29 1.60 -10.99
C GLY A 322 -18.99 0.91 -9.66
N PRO A 323 -18.14 -0.13 -9.63
CA PRO A 323 -17.77 -0.77 -8.38
C PRO A 323 -17.30 0.29 -7.37
N ASP A 324 -17.74 0.20 -6.11
CA ASP A 324 -17.39 1.18 -5.05
C ASP A 324 -15.85 1.34 -4.84
N ASN A 325 -15.07 0.42 -5.40
CA ASN A 325 -13.62 0.43 -5.37
C ASN A 325 -13.00 1.34 -6.45
N LEU A 326 -12.36 2.44 -6.01
CA LEU A 326 -11.72 3.40 -6.89
C LEU A 326 -10.58 2.82 -7.73
N PHE A 327 -9.80 1.87 -7.21
CA PHE A 327 -8.69 1.25 -7.97
C PHE A 327 -9.23 0.46 -9.17
N VAL A 328 -10.33 -0.29 -8.99
CA VAL A 328 -11.02 -0.98 -10.09
C VAL A 328 -11.59 0.03 -11.08
N ASN A 329 -12.19 1.13 -10.59
CA ASN A 329 -12.70 2.20 -11.45
C ASN A 329 -11.61 2.84 -12.30
N TYR A 330 -10.45 3.16 -11.71
CA TYR A 330 -9.32 3.74 -12.45
C TYR A 330 -8.77 2.76 -13.49
N LEU A 331 -8.58 1.50 -13.12
CA LEU A 331 -8.10 0.46 -14.04
C LEU A 331 -9.04 0.26 -15.24
N SER A 332 -10.35 0.21 -15.01
CA SER A 332 -11.37 0.02 -16.06
C SER A 332 -11.47 1.21 -17.02
N ARG A 333 -11.06 2.40 -16.59
CA ARG A 333 -11.12 3.64 -17.37
C ARG A 333 -9.86 3.90 -18.22
N ILE A 334 -8.79 3.12 -18.08
CA ILE A 334 -7.63 3.23 -18.98
C ILE A 334 -8.05 2.81 -20.39
N HIS A 335 -7.85 3.65 -21.39
CA HIS A 335 -8.29 3.36 -22.76
C HIS A 335 -7.40 3.98 -23.84
N ARG A 336 -6.43 4.81 -23.47
CA ARG A 336 -5.54 5.48 -24.45
C ARG A 336 -4.53 4.46 -24.96
N GLU A 337 -4.28 4.50 -26.25
CA GLU A 337 -3.34 3.58 -26.92
C GLU A 337 -1.92 3.67 -26.33
N GLU A 338 -1.45 4.89 -26.04
CA GLU A 338 -0.13 5.12 -25.44
C GLU A 338 0.00 4.47 -24.06
N ASP A 339 -1.05 4.56 -23.24
CA ASP A 339 -1.11 3.95 -21.91
C ASP A 339 -1.07 2.42 -22.02
N PHE A 340 -1.85 1.85 -22.95
CA PHE A 340 -1.84 0.40 -23.20
C PHE A 340 -0.49 -0.10 -23.71
N SER A 341 0.14 0.62 -24.65
CA SER A 341 1.47 0.27 -25.13
C SER A 341 2.50 0.33 -24.01
N PHE A 342 2.41 1.33 -23.12
CA PHE A 342 3.30 1.45 -21.96
C PHE A 342 3.14 0.26 -21.01
N ILE A 343 1.91 -0.05 -20.61
CA ILE A 343 1.60 -1.17 -19.70
C ILE A 343 2.07 -2.50 -20.33
N LEU A 344 1.69 -2.77 -21.58
CA LEU A 344 2.02 -4.02 -22.26
C LEU A 344 3.52 -4.20 -22.40
N LYS A 345 4.25 -3.16 -22.80
CA LYS A 345 5.71 -3.20 -22.91
C LYS A 345 6.38 -3.47 -21.57
N GLY A 346 5.92 -2.82 -20.51
CA GLY A 346 6.42 -3.03 -19.15
C GLY A 346 6.21 -4.45 -18.65
N LEU A 347 4.96 -4.92 -18.70
CA LEU A 347 4.60 -6.27 -18.27
C LEU A 347 5.30 -7.34 -19.11
N ALA A 348 5.35 -7.18 -20.44
CA ALA A 348 6.05 -8.10 -21.33
C ALA A 348 7.54 -8.20 -21.03
N ARG A 349 8.22 -7.06 -20.77
CA ARG A 349 9.63 -7.04 -20.38
C ARG A 349 9.86 -7.85 -19.11
N LEU A 350 9.03 -7.64 -18.09
CA LEU A 350 9.17 -8.31 -16.79
C LEU A 350 8.82 -9.80 -16.87
N MET A 351 7.74 -10.18 -17.54
CA MET A 351 7.35 -11.59 -17.70
C MET A 351 8.32 -12.37 -18.60
N THR A 352 9.00 -11.72 -19.54
CA THR A 352 10.00 -12.38 -20.42
C THR A 352 11.37 -12.48 -19.76
N ASN A 353 11.66 -11.67 -18.73
CA ASN A 353 12.94 -11.67 -18.00
C ASN A 353 13.49 -13.06 -17.62
N PRO A 354 12.71 -14.03 -17.09
CA PRO A 354 13.24 -15.32 -16.70
C PRO A 354 13.50 -16.25 -17.90
N LEU A 355 12.89 -15.94 -19.06
CA LEU A 355 12.96 -16.72 -20.30
C LEU A 355 14.16 -16.34 -21.17
N ILE A 356 14.80 -15.20 -20.92
CA ILE A 356 15.96 -14.73 -21.69
C ILE A 356 17.13 -15.71 -21.48
N GLN A 357 17.50 -16.40 -22.56
CA GLN A 357 18.68 -17.26 -22.59
C GLN A 357 19.91 -16.43 -22.99
N ASN A 358 20.86 -16.34 -22.08
CA ASN A 358 22.15 -15.71 -22.33
C ASN A 358 23.26 -16.77 -22.40
N TYR A 359 24.24 -16.55 -23.28
CA TYR A 359 25.42 -17.42 -23.38
C TYR A 359 26.24 -17.48 -22.08
N LEU A 360 26.19 -16.40 -21.31
CA LEU A 360 26.88 -16.29 -20.02
C LEU A 360 25.93 -16.73 -18.89
N PRO A 361 26.31 -17.72 -18.07
CA PRO A 361 25.46 -18.17 -16.98
C PRO A 361 25.28 -17.06 -15.94
N ASN A 362 24.04 -16.88 -15.49
CA ASN A 362 23.66 -15.88 -14.48
C ASN A 362 24.13 -14.45 -14.82
N SER A 363 24.23 -14.10 -16.11
CA SER A 363 24.70 -12.78 -16.52
C SER A 363 23.66 -11.69 -16.39
N THR A 364 22.38 -12.03 -16.24
CA THR A 364 21.28 -11.07 -16.10
C THR A 364 20.50 -11.35 -14.84
N LYS A 365 20.04 -10.27 -14.20
CA LYS A 365 19.17 -10.35 -13.03
C LYS A 365 17.88 -11.05 -13.41
N LYS A 366 17.41 -11.94 -12.51
CA LYS A 366 16.10 -12.59 -12.60
C LYS A 366 15.20 -12.07 -11.50
N ILE A 367 14.08 -11.46 -11.87
CA ILE A 367 13.08 -11.01 -10.90
C ILE A 367 12.45 -12.20 -10.17
N GLN A 368 11.79 -11.97 -9.04
CA GLN A 368 11.16 -13.06 -8.25
C GLN A 368 9.63 -12.97 -8.19
N PHE A 369 9.03 -11.87 -8.64
CA PHE A 369 7.59 -11.58 -8.51
C PHE A 369 6.78 -11.85 -9.79
N HIS A 370 7.10 -12.94 -10.51
CA HIS A 370 6.42 -13.26 -11.78
C HIS A 370 4.96 -13.68 -11.60
N GLN A 371 4.64 -14.31 -10.47
CA GLN A 371 3.28 -14.78 -10.19
C GLN A 371 2.34 -13.60 -10.00
N GLU A 372 2.82 -12.56 -9.31
CA GLU A 372 2.15 -11.29 -9.11
C GLU A 372 1.88 -10.59 -10.45
N LEU A 373 2.86 -10.56 -11.35
CA LEU A 373 2.68 -9.98 -12.68
C LEU A 373 1.60 -10.70 -13.50
N LEU A 374 1.52 -12.03 -13.42
CA LEU A 374 0.47 -12.81 -14.07
C LEU A 374 -0.91 -12.49 -13.48
N VAL A 375 -1.01 -12.39 -12.16
CA VAL A 375 -2.25 -12.02 -11.47
C VAL A 375 -2.69 -10.60 -11.86
N LEU A 376 -1.75 -9.63 -11.89
CA LEU A 376 -2.03 -8.26 -12.33
C LEU A 376 -2.49 -8.22 -13.80
N PHE A 377 -1.84 -8.98 -14.68
CA PHE A 377 -2.26 -9.10 -16.08
C PHE A 377 -3.69 -9.67 -16.18
N TRP A 378 -4.02 -10.68 -15.37
CA TRP A 378 -5.36 -11.24 -15.34
C TRP A 378 -6.41 -10.21 -14.87
N LYS A 379 -6.09 -9.45 -13.82
CA LYS A 379 -6.94 -8.36 -13.30
C LYS A 379 -7.18 -7.27 -14.34
N LEU A 380 -6.16 -6.90 -15.14
CA LEU A 380 -6.32 -6.00 -16.29
C LEU A 380 -7.33 -6.54 -17.30
N CYS A 381 -7.24 -7.82 -17.65
CA CYS A 381 -8.17 -8.47 -18.59
C CYS A 381 -9.60 -8.55 -18.03
N ASP A 382 -9.76 -8.81 -16.74
CA ASP A 382 -11.06 -8.93 -16.10
C ASP A 382 -11.80 -7.60 -16.05
N PHE A 383 -11.11 -6.54 -15.58
CA PHE A 383 -11.74 -5.26 -15.30
C PHE A 383 -11.71 -4.25 -16.45
N ASN A 384 -10.83 -4.42 -17.44
CA ASN A 384 -10.74 -3.52 -18.58
C ASN A 384 -11.13 -4.23 -19.89
N LYS A 385 -12.39 -4.07 -20.30
CA LYS A 385 -12.89 -4.72 -21.53
C LYS A 385 -12.27 -4.14 -22.80
N VAL A 386 -11.87 -2.87 -22.79
CA VAL A 386 -11.20 -2.22 -23.93
C VAL A 386 -9.81 -2.82 -24.12
N TRP A 387 -9.07 -3.03 -23.04
CA TRP A 387 -7.80 -3.76 -23.02
C TRP A 387 -7.96 -5.17 -23.58
N THR A 388 -8.92 -5.95 -23.06
CA THR A 388 -9.18 -7.32 -23.55
C THR A 388 -9.57 -7.34 -25.03
N GLY A 389 -10.35 -6.37 -25.50
CA GLY A 389 -10.66 -6.21 -26.91
C GLY A 389 -9.43 -5.85 -27.76
N ALA A 390 -8.56 -4.97 -27.25
CA ALA A 390 -7.30 -4.57 -27.90
C ALA A 390 -6.30 -5.74 -28.02
N LEU A 391 -6.36 -6.72 -27.12
CA LEU A 391 -5.57 -7.95 -27.18
C LEU A 391 -6.12 -8.99 -28.19
N SER A 392 -7.33 -8.81 -28.72
CA SER A 392 -7.92 -9.76 -29.66
C SER A 392 -7.30 -9.63 -31.05
N PRO A 393 -6.81 -10.73 -31.66
CA PRO A 393 -6.23 -10.71 -33.00
C PRO A 393 -7.24 -10.37 -34.11
N ALA A 394 -8.54 -10.29 -33.80
CA ALA A 394 -9.61 -9.92 -34.73
C ALA A 394 -10.01 -8.43 -34.67
N SER A 395 -9.36 -7.61 -33.83
CA SER A 395 -9.65 -6.17 -33.74
C SER A 395 -9.07 -5.41 -34.93
N PRO A 396 -9.83 -4.49 -35.59
CA PRO A 396 -9.30 -3.61 -36.64
C PRO A 396 -8.25 -2.61 -36.13
N HIS A 397 -8.08 -2.51 -34.81
CA HIS A 397 -7.01 -1.80 -34.10
C HIS A 397 -6.18 -2.79 -33.28
N SER A 398 -5.76 -3.92 -33.88
CA SER A 398 -4.86 -4.85 -33.20
C SER A 398 -3.50 -4.20 -33.00
N TYR A 399 -3.26 -3.60 -31.83
CA TYR A 399 -1.98 -3.04 -31.41
C TYR A 399 -0.87 -4.12 -31.23
N ILE A 400 -1.16 -5.36 -31.64
CA ILE A 400 -0.29 -6.53 -31.67
C ILE A 400 0.50 -6.64 -32.99
N GLU A 401 0.28 -5.76 -33.98
CA GLU A 401 1.19 -5.66 -35.13
C GLU A 401 2.50 -4.93 -34.74
N GLY A 402 3.33 -5.59 -33.91
CA GLY A 402 4.66 -5.12 -33.55
C GLY A 402 5.18 -5.62 -32.21
N TYR A 403 4.30 -5.89 -31.25
CA TYR A 403 4.65 -6.55 -29.99
C TYR A 403 4.53 -8.05 -30.15
N ASN A 404 5.66 -8.75 -29.97
CA ASN A 404 5.82 -10.20 -30.13
C ASN A 404 4.52 -10.98 -29.86
N SER A 405 3.87 -11.44 -30.93
CA SER A 405 2.81 -12.46 -30.89
C SER A 405 3.20 -13.65 -30.00
N ALA A 406 4.51 -13.91 -29.85
CA ALA A 406 5.07 -14.91 -28.94
C ALA A 406 4.84 -14.64 -27.44
N VAL A 407 4.84 -13.39 -26.96
CA VAL A 407 4.66 -13.08 -25.53
C VAL A 407 3.20 -13.22 -25.13
N LEU A 408 2.28 -12.70 -25.93
CA LEU A 408 0.85 -12.93 -25.75
C LEU A 408 0.49 -14.41 -25.91
N ALA A 409 1.12 -15.12 -26.86
CA ALA A 409 0.97 -16.56 -26.98
C ALA A 409 1.50 -17.31 -25.74
N LEU A 410 2.61 -16.89 -25.14
CA LEU A 410 3.17 -17.47 -23.90
C LEU A 410 2.31 -17.21 -22.65
N ILE A 411 1.60 -16.07 -22.61
CA ILE A 411 0.72 -15.70 -21.49
C ILE A 411 -0.65 -16.38 -21.61
N LEU A 412 -1.13 -16.62 -22.85
CA LEU A 412 -2.44 -17.19 -23.14
C LEU A 412 -2.41 -18.71 -23.42
N SER A 413 -1.23 -19.33 -23.56
CA SER A 413 -1.04 -20.79 -23.64
C SER A 413 -0.84 -21.40 -22.27
#